data_AF-S7U2T0-F1
#
_entry.id   AF-S7U2T0-F1
#
_cell.length_a   1.000
_cell.length_b   1.000
_cell.length_c   1.000
_cell.angle_alpha   90.00
_cell.angle_beta   90.00
_cell.angle_gamma   90.00
#
_symmetry.space_group_name_H-M   'P 1'
#
loop_
_entity.id
_entity.type
_entity.pdbx_description
1 polymer ?
#
loop_
_entity_poly.entity_id
_entity_poly.type
_entity_poly.pdbx_seq_one_letter_code
_entity_poly.pdbx_strand_id
1 'polypeptide(L)' 'MMRRLMLIALATFTFFVGASCSERRAEELFDTARLEERQNNPNHARQLYLELLKKYPDSAVAAEAQKRLQALSGNPGDQP' A
#
# COMPACT_ATOMS: atom_id res chain seq x y z
N MET A 1 24.00 -17.28 -32.25
CA MET A 1 22.80 -16.40 -32.28
C MET A 1 21.74 -16.85 -31.27
N MET A 2 21.26 -18.10 -31.31
CA MET A 2 20.21 -18.64 -30.40
C MET A 2 20.54 -18.57 -28.89
N ARG A 3 21.80 -18.77 -28.49
CA ARG A 3 22.23 -18.71 -27.08
C ARG A 3 22.19 -17.31 -26.46
N ARG A 4 22.25 -16.25 -27.29
CA ARG A 4 22.05 -14.86 -26.86
C ARG A 4 20.56 -14.51 -26.75
N LEU A 5 19.73 -15.06 -27.65
CA LEU A 5 18.27 -14.94 -27.60
C LEU A 5 17.67 -15.61 -26.35
N MET A 6 18.20 -16.76 -25.92
CA MET A 6 17.75 -17.41 -24.66
C MET A 6 18.10 -16.60 -23.41
N LEU A 7 19.26 -15.92 -23.38
CA LEU A 7 19.63 -15.07 -22.25
C LEU A 7 18.78 -13.80 -22.17
N ILE A 8 18.37 -13.25 -23.31
CA ILE A 8 17.46 -12.10 -23.38
C ILE A 8 16.05 -12.48 -22.91
N ALA A 9 15.55 -13.66 -23.32
CA ALA A 9 14.23 -14.15 -22.91
C ALA A 9 14.13 -14.47 -21.39
N LEU A 10 15.23 -14.93 -20.78
CA LEU A 10 15.29 -15.20 -19.34
C LEU A 10 15.37 -13.92 -18.49
N ALA A 11 16.03 -12.87 -19.02
CA ALA A 11 16.15 -11.58 -18.35
C ALA A 11 14.84 -10.76 -18.35
N THR A 12 13.96 -10.98 -19.33
CA THR A 12 12.63 -10.33 -19.37
C THR A 12 11.61 -10.98 -18.44
N PHE A 13 11.76 -12.26 -18.09
CA PHE A 13 10.81 -13.00 -17.25
C PHE A 13 10.91 -12.61 -15.76
N THR A 14 12.09 -12.20 -15.30
CA THR A 14 12.31 -11.79 -13.89
C THR A 14 11.83 -10.37 -13.59
N PHE A 15 11.61 -9.53 -14.61
CA PHE A 15 11.14 -8.16 -14.40
C PHE A 15 9.66 -8.08 -13.99
N PHE A 16 8.87 -9.14 -14.23
CA PHE A 16 7.41 -9.10 -14.01
C PHE A 16 6.94 -9.56 -12.62
N VAL A 17 7.81 -10.18 -11.81
CA VAL A 17 7.39 -10.88 -10.57
C VAL A 17 7.48 -9.99 -9.31
N GLY A 18 8.05 -8.79 -9.41
CA GLY A 18 8.27 -7.90 -8.25
C GLY A 18 6.99 -7.33 -7.61
N ALA A 19 5.89 -7.22 -8.35
CA ALA A 19 4.69 -6.51 -7.90
C ALA A 19 3.85 -7.27 -6.85
N SER A 20 3.90 -8.60 -6.84
CA SER A 20 2.95 -9.38 -6.02
C SER A 20 3.23 -9.29 -4.50
N CYS A 21 4.49 -9.09 -4.11
CA CYS A 21 4.86 -9.03 -2.70
C CYS A 21 4.64 -7.64 -2.07
N SER A 22 4.69 -6.57 -2.87
CA SER A 22 4.37 -5.21 -2.42
C SER A 22 2.86 -5.03 -2.25
N GLU A 23 2.04 -5.52 -3.18
CA GLU A 23 0.57 -5.41 -3.10
C GLU A 23 0.03 -6.07 -1.83
N ARG A 24 0.43 -7.32 -1.55
CA ARG A 24 -0.04 -8.05 -0.36
C ARG A 24 0.26 -7.30 0.95
N ARG A 25 1.43 -6.66 1.05
CA ARG A 25 1.79 -5.88 2.26
C ARG A 25 1.01 -4.56 2.35
N ALA A 26 0.70 -3.95 1.22
CA ALA A 26 -0.16 -2.76 1.19
C ALA A 26 -1.58 -3.12 1.66
N GLU A 27 -2.12 -4.25 1.19
CA GLU A 27 -3.42 -4.78 1.62
C GLU A 27 -3.46 -5.08 3.12
N GLU A 28 -2.45 -5.78 3.66
CA GLU A 28 -2.34 -6.06 5.10
C GLU A 28 -2.34 -4.79 5.96
N LEU A 29 -1.59 -3.76 5.52
CA LEU A 29 -1.51 -2.49 6.22
C LEU A 29 -2.85 -1.73 6.14
N PHE A 30 -3.52 -1.77 4.98
CA PHE A 30 -4.84 -1.17 4.78
C PHE A 30 -5.90 -1.81 5.67
N ASP A 31 -5.93 -3.14 5.75
CA ASP A 31 -6.88 -3.88 6.58
C ASP A 31 -6.68 -3.60 8.06
N THR A 32 -5.42 -3.51 8.50
CA THR A 32 -5.08 -3.12 9.87
C THR A 32 -5.56 -1.69 10.17
N ALA A 33 -5.32 -0.74 9.26
CA ALA A 33 -5.80 0.64 9.42
C ALA A 33 -7.33 0.70 9.55
N ARG A 34 -8.06 -0.05 8.72
CA ARG A 34 -9.53 -0.14 8.82
C ARG A 34 -10.00 -0.79 10.11
N LEU A 35 -9.27 -1.78 10.64
CA LEU A 35 -9.59 -2.42 11.90
C LEU A 35 -9.50 -1.42 13.05
N GLU A 36 -8.37 -0.72 13.14
CA GLU A 36 -8.12 0.33 14.15
C GLU A 36 -9.16 1.45 14.07
N GLU A 37 -9.52 1.85 12.85
CA GLU A 37 -10.57 2.84 12.62
C GLU A 37 -11.92 2.38 13.18
N ARG A 38 -12.31 1.11 12.96
CA ARG A 38 -13.54 0.52 13.52
C ARG A 38 -13.48 0.29 15.02
N GLN A 39 -12.29 0.08 15.58
CA GLN A 39 -12.06 -0.14 17.01
C GLN A 39 -11.96 1.16 17.82
N ASN A 40 -12.34 2.30 17.23
CA ASN A 40 -12.29 3.62 17.86
C ASN A 40 -10.87 4.11 18.20
N ASN A 41 -9.88 3.68 17.39
CA ASN A 41 -8.48 4.13 17.46
C ASN A 41 -8.10 4.97 16.21
N PRO A 42 -8.77 6.11 15.95
CA PRO A 42 -8.58 6.90 14.72
C PRO A 42 -7.15 7.42 14.55
N ASN A 43 -6.44 7.67 15.66
CA ASN A 43 -5.05 8.11 15.64
C ASN A 43 -4.11 7.05 15.07
N HIS A 44 -4.25 5.80 15.50
CA HIS A 44 -3.44 4.70 14.98
C HIS A 44 -3.83 4.38 13.53
N ALA A 45 -5.12 4.41 13.19
CA ALA A 45 -5.59 4.26 11.82
C ALA A 45 -4.96 5.29 10.86
N ARG A 46 -4.90 6.58 11.25
CA ARG A 46 -4.23 7.62 10.44
C ARG A 46 -2.75 7.31 10.21
N GLN A 47 -2.03 6.89 11.26
CA GLN A 47 -0.61 6.55 11.14
C GLN A 47 -0.39 5.41 10.14
N LEU A 48 -1.22 4.37 10.19
CA LEU A 48 -1.15 3.24 9.26
C LEU A 48 -1.50 3.64 7.82
N TYR A 49 -2.53 4.46 7.60
CA TYR A 49 -2.84 4.98 6.26
C TYR A 49 -1.71 5.85 5.70
N LEU A 50 -1.10 6.72 6.53
CA LEU A 50 0.08 7.51 6.13
C LEU A 50 1.28 6.63 5.78
N GLU A 51 1.52 5.58 6.57
CA GLU A 51 2.59 4.61 6.31
C GLU A 51 2.36 3.88 4.98
N LEU A 52 1.11 3.49 4.70
CA LEU A 52 0.73 2.84 3.45
C LEU A 52 1.05 3.73 2.25
N LEU A 53 0.60 4.99 2.29
CA LEU A 53 0.85 5.94 1.21
C LEU A 53 2.34 6.24 1.02
N LYS A 54 3.13 6.19 2.11
CA LYS A 54 4.58 6.38 2.05
C LYS A 54 5.31 5.18 1.44
N LYS A 55 4.92 3.96 1.82
CA LYS A 55 5.63 2.72 1.43
C LYS A 55 5.12 2.12 0.12
N TYR A 56 3.84 2.30 -0.19
CA TYR A 56 3.13 1.67 -1.30
C TYR A 56 2.24 2.69 -2.04
N PRO A 57 2.79 3.82 -2.52
CA PRO A 57 2.01 4.89 -3.15
C PRO A 57 1.25 4.43 -4.41
N ASP A 58 1.78 3.42 -5.12
CA ASP A 58 1.21 2.90 -6.37
C ASP A 58 0.35 1.64 -6.18
N SER A 59 0.09 1.23 -4.92
CA SER A 59 -0.71 0.04 -4.63
C SER A 59 -2.18 0.23 -4.99
N ALA A 60 -2.88 -0.87 -5.25
CA ALA A 60 -4.30 -0.84 -5.60
C ALA A 60 -5.18 -0.18 -4.50
N VAL A 61 -4.71 -0.24 -3.24
CA VAL A 61 -5.42 0.30 -2.05
C VAL A 61 -5.03 1.74 -1.69
N ALA A 62 -4.00 2.33 -2.31
CA ALA A 62 -3.49 3.65 -1.96
C ALA A 62 -4.55 4.76 -2.11
N ALA A 63 -5.31 4.75 -3.21
CA ALA A 63 -6.35 5.74 -3.45
C ALA A 63 -7.45 5.70 -2.38
N GLU A 64 -7.81 4.51 -1.90
CA GLU A 64 -8.80 4.36 -0.83
C GLU A 64 -8.23 4.77 0.53
N ALA A 65 -6.98 4.40 0.83
CA ALA A 65 -6.28 4.85 2.04
C ALA A 65 -6.26 6.38 2.15
N GLN A 66 -6.02 7.10 1.05
CA GLN A 66 -6.06 8.55 1.01
C GLN A 66 -7.45 9.12 1.35
N LYS A 67 -8.52 8.53 0.81
CA LYS A 67 -9.89 8.97 1.14
C LYS A 67 -10.22 8.76 2.61
N ARG A 68 -9.83 7.60 3.18
CA ARG A 68 -10.03 7.31 4.60
C ARG A 68 -9.28 8.30 5.48
N LEU A 69 -8.02 8.58 5.14
CA LEU A 69 -7.21 9.58 5.84
C LEU A 69 -7.88 10.96 5.85
N GLN A 70 -8.39 11.42 4.70
CA GLN A 70 -9.13 12.69 4.60
C GLN A 70 -10.39 12.71 5.47
N ALA A 71 -11.15 11.61 5.50
CA ALA A 71 -12.34 11.48 6.35
C ALA A 71 -12.00 11.58 7.84
N LEU A 72 -10.85 11.02 8.26
CA LEU A 72 -10.36 11.12 9.64
C LEU A 72 -9.81 12.51 9.99
N SER A 73 -9.22 13.22 9.03
CA SER A 73 -8.75 14.61 9.23
C SER A 73 -9.88 15.63 9.42
N GLY A 74 -11.10 15.29 8.99
CA GLY A 74 -12.29 16.11 9.21
C GLY A 74 -12.85 16.06 10.64
N ASN A 75 -12.28 15.23 11.52
CA ASN A 75 -12.73 15.12 12.90
C ASN A 75 -11.98 16.14 13.79
N PRO A 76 -12.65 17.17 14.36
CA PRO A 76 -11.99 18.29 15.04
C PRO A 76 -11.23 17.96 16.34
N GLY A 77 -11.27 16.70 16.80
CA GLY A 77 -10.68 16.27 18.05
C GLY A 77 -9.19 15.91 18.00
N ASP A 78 -8.58 15.87 16.82
CA ASP A 78 -7.24 15.30 16.63
C ASP A 78 -6.27 16.23 15.88
N GLN A 79 -6.13 17.49 16.32
CA GLN A 79 -4.90 18.25 16.08
C GLN A 79 -3.77 17.66 16.95
N PRO A 80 -2.52 17.63 16.46
CA PRO A 80 -1.39 17.00 17.15
C PRO A 80 -1.11 17.58 18.54
#